data_AF-A0A7Y2AIN6-F1
#
_entry.id   AF-A0A7Y2AIN6-F1
#
_cell.length_a   1.000
_cell.length_b   1.000
_cell.length_c   1.000
_cell.angle_alpha   90.00
_cell.angle_beta   90.00
_cell.angle_gamma   90.00
#
_symmetry.space_group_name_H-M   'P 1'
#
loop_
_entity.id
_entity.type
_entity.pdbx_description
1 polymer ?
#
loop_
_entity_poly.entity_id
_entity_poly.type
_entity_poly.pdbx_seq_one_letter_code
_entity_poly.pdbx_strand_id
1 'polypeptide(L)'
;MNAFAEESTLSTQPQHTGTLMWIGQRDDAEFRPVFAFCESQSAQLAWRSSLHDAASRPARDVACIVITRQTRTEHSPKQLQQICDAYPDATLIQILGSLCEGERPRNTDPFGPHTIYWYQWNQFLTSWLANCGAIQTTDSRSVARSVAIVAESMSSADPLMDLAASVGTAAYWCRTPSAHVARNFDVIWWDDSVARAASTAVWQRRIETITSRSNHPTHHVWMTHCPRAQDRQAALRGGIDILLNKPYRIESLLQTICPQQPQCDQAASQPNAHSFAPVRAA
;
A
#
# COMPACT_ATOMS: atom_id res chain seq x y z
N MET A 1 29.59 -39.63 26.42
CA MET A 1 29.41 -38.20 26.11
C MET A 1 28.32 -38.10 25.06
N ASN A 2 27.08 -37.98 25.49
CA ASN A 2 25.92 -37.77 24.59
C ASN A 2 25.54 -36.31 24.68
N ALA A 3 25.77 -35.56 23.61
CA ALA A 3 25.31 -34.18 23.47
C ALA A 3 23.82 -34.22 23.13
N PHE A 4 23.00 -33.69 24.03
CA PHE A 4 21.57 -33.48 23.83
C PHE A 4 21.38 -32.36 22.80
N ALA A 5 20.71 -32.70 21.68
CA ALA A 5 20.15 -31.71 20.77
C ALA A 5 18.84 -31.22 21.39
N GLU A 6 18.83 -29.98 21.86
CA GLU A 6 17.60 -29.28 22.25
C GLU A 6 16.84 -28.93 20.97
N GLU A 7 15.85 -29.75 20.63
CA GLU A 7 14.80 -29.41 19.66
C GLU A 7 13.99 -28.24 20.24
N SER A 8 14.40 -27.02 19.85
CA SER A 8 13.63 -25.80 20.08
C SER A 8 12.35 -25.88 19.25
N THR A 9 11.32 -26.46 19.85
CA THR A 9 9.97 -26.49 19.31
C THR A 9 9.41 -25.07 19.41
N LEU A 10 9.63 -24.30 18.33
CA LEU A 10 8.94 -23.03 18.11
C LEU A 10 7.44 -23.30 18.08
N SER A 11 6.81 -23.16 19.25
CA SER A 11 5.37 -23.22 19.44
C SER A 11 4.75 -22.18 18.51
N THR A 12 4.17 -22.66 17.41
CA THR A 12 3.42 -21.83 16.46
C THR A 12 2.09 -21.49 17.12
N GLN A 13 2.12 -20.56 18.09
CA GLN A 13 0.88 -20.03 18.65
C GLN A 13 0.10 -19.37 17.50
N PRO A 14 -1.22 -19.62 17.41
CA PRO A 14 -2.05 -18.97 16.41
C PRO A 14 -1.89 -17.46 16.60
N GLN A 15 -1.35 -16.78 15.59
CA GLN A 15 -1.26 -15.32 15.59
C GLN A 15 -2.69 -14.79 15.65
N HIS A 16 -3.10 -14.32 16.83
CA HIS A 16 -4.39 -13.67 17.01
C HIS A 16 -4.43 -12.45 16.10
N THR A 17 -5.35 -12.47 15.13
CA THR A 17 -5.62 -11.32 14.26
C THR A 17 -6.31 -10.26 15.11
N GLY A 18 -5.64 -9.14 15.36
CA GLY A 18 -6.20 -8.05 16.16
C GLY A 18 -7.28 -7.28 15.42
N THR A 19 -8.07 -6.50 16.16
CA THR A 19 -9.10 -5.62 15.59
C THR A 19 -8.45 -4.47 14.82
N LEU A 20 -8.90 -4.25 13.59
CA LEU A 20 -8.66 -3.00 12.86
C LEU A 20 -9.71 -1.96 13.27
N MET A 21 -9.28 -0.83 13.80
CA MET A 21 -10.17 0.31 14.04
C MET A 21 -10.06 1.33 12.90
N TRP A 22 -11.20 1.66 12.29
CA TRP A 22 -11.30 2.73 11.30
C TRP A 22 -11.95 3.96 11.93
N ILE A 23 -11.31 5.13 11.79
CA ILE A 23 -11.82 6.41 12.26
C ILE A 23 -11.96 7.37 11.06
N GLY A 24 -13.20 7.63 10.65
CA GLY A 24 -13.50 8.50 9.52
C GLY A 24 -14.81 8.19 8.81
N GLN A 25 -15.19 9.05 7.86
CA GLN A 25 -16.38 8.87 7.03
C GLN A 25 -16.14 7.75 6.00
N ARG A 26 -16.87 6.64 6.10
CA ARG A 26 -16.73 5.49 5.20
C ARG A 26 -17.35 5.69 3.82
N ASP A 27 -18.34 6.59 3.74
CA ASP A 27 -19.09 6.86 2.52
C ASP A 27 -18.47 7.97 1.67
N ASP A 28 -17.39 8.59 2.15
CA ASP A 28 -16.63 9.58 1.39
C ASP A 28 -16.02 8.95 0.13
N ALA A 29 -16.14 9.65 -1.02
CA ALA A 29 -15.75 9.09 -2.30
C ALA A 29 -14.25 8.74 -2.39
N GLU A 30 -13.38 9.47 -1.70
CA GLU A 30 -11.94 9.26 -1.69
C GLU A 30 -11.55 8.06 -0.82
N PHE A 31 -12.19 7.93 0.34
CA PHE A 31 -11.85 6.90 1.32
C PHE A 31 -12.65 5.60 1.18
N ARG A 32 -13.80 5.63 0.52
CA ARG A 32 -14.67 4.46 0.33
C ARG A 32 -13.94 3.22 -0.23
N PRO A 33 -13.06 3.34 -1.26
CA PRO A 33 -12.31 2.17 -1.74
C PRO A 33 -11.37 1.58 -0.68
N VAL A 34 -10.81 2.44 0.18
CA VAL A 34 -9.90 2.04 1.25
C VAL A 34 -10.67 1.35 2.38
N PHE A 35 -11.81 1.92 2.78
CA PHE A 35 -12.69 1.32 3.78
C PHE A 35 -13.19 -0.05 3.31
N ALA A 36 -13.68 -0.16 2.07
CA ALA A 36 -14.15 -1.42 1.50
C ALA A 36 -13.04 -2.48 1.46
N PHE A 37 -11.81 -2.09 1.17
CA PHE A 37 -10.66 -2.98 1.26
C PHE A 37 -10.47 -3.47 2.70
N CYS A 38 -10.36 -2.57 3.68
CA CYS A 38 -10.22 -2.91 5.09
C CYS A 38 -11.34 -3.85 5.58
N GLU A 39 -12.59 -3.55 5.25
CA GLU A 39 -13.76 -4.35 5.59
C GLU A 39 -13.70 -5.76 5.00
N SER A 40 -13.21 -5.90 3.76
CA SER A 40 -13.08 -7.20 3.09
C SER A 40 -11.92 -8.07 3.59
N GLN A 41 -10.86 -7.45 4.12
CA GLN A 41 -9.60 -8.15 4.44
C GLN A 41 -9.42 -8.40 5.94
N SER A 42 -10.02 -7.59 6.80
CA SER A 42 -9.87 -7.73 8.25
C SER A 42 -10.84 -8.76 8.82
N ALA A 43 -10.35 -9.63 9.70
CA ALA A 43 -11.20 -10.57 10.43
C ALA A 43 -12.18 -9.83 11.37
N GLN A 44 -11.77 -8.69 11.92
CA GLN A 44 -12.58 -7.84 12.78
C GLN A 44 -12.31 -6.36 12.50
N LEU A 45 -13.37 -5.60 12.19
CA LEU A 45 -13.31 -4.16 11.92
C LEU A 45 -14.23 -3.38 12.87
N ALA A 46 -13.67 -2.38 13.56
CA ALA A 46 -14.40 -1.44 14.40
C ALA A 46 -14.45 -0.06 13.72
N TRP A 47 -15.61 0.33 13.18
CA TRP A 47 -15.80 1.62 12.52
C TRP A 47 -16.28 2.71 13.48
N ARG A 48 -15.66 3.90 13.40
CA ARG A 48 -16.04 5.13 14.11
C ARG A 48 -16.04 6.30 13.15
N SER A 49 -17.03 7.19 13.25
CA SER A 49 -17.14 8.32 12.32
C SER A 49 -16.21 9.48 12.65
N SER A 50 -15.69 9.54 13.88
CA SER A 50 -14.80 10.61 14.37
C SER A 50 -13.94 10.14 15.54
N LEU A 51 -12.91 10.92 15.90
CA LEU A 51 -12.09 10.68 17.10
C LEU A 51 -12.92 10.68 18.39
N HIS A 52 -13.95 11.55 18.47
CA HIS A 52 -14.84 11.59 19.61
C HIS A 52 -15.66 10.30 19.76
N ASP A 53 -16.23 9.80 18.66
CA ASP A 53 -16.97 8.53 18.63
C ASP A 53 -16.05 7.37 19.06
N ALA A 54 -14.81 7.35 18.55
CA ALA A 54 -13.81 6.36 18.94
C ALA A 54 -13.47 6.37 20.43
N ALA A 55 -13.30 7.55 21.03
CA ALA A 55 -13.05 7.68 22.47
C ALA A 55 -14.27 7.27 23.32
N SER A 56 -15.50 7.57 22.85
CA SER A 56 -16.73 7.25 23.57
C SER A 56 -17.14 5.77 23.49
N ARG A 57 -16.72 5.08 22.43
CA ARG A 57 -17.07 3.70 22.13
C ARG A 57 -15.80 2.90 21.87
N PRO A 58 -15.01 2.54 22.89
CA PRO A 58 -13.79 1.80 22.68
C PRO A 58 -14.04 0.42 22.06
N ALA A 59 -13.13 -0.03 21.20
CA ALA A 59 -13.02 -1.42 20.76
C ALA A 59 -12.01 -2.19 21.63
N ARG A 60 -12.11 -3.52 21.65
CA ARG A 60 -11.16 -4.42 22.33
C ARG A 60 -10.12 -4.93 21.35
N ASP A 61 -8.95 -5.30 21.86
CA ASP A 61 -7.88 -5.99 21.12
C ASP A 61 -7.50 -5.27 19.82
N VAL A 62 -7.45 -3.93 19.86
CA VAL A 62 -7.11 -3.10 18.70
C VAL A 62 -5.62 -3.21 18.43
N ALA A 63 -5.25 -3.81 17.30
CA ALA A 63 -3.86 -3.91 16.86
C ALA A 63 -3.44 -2.74 15.97
N CYS A 64 -4.38 -2.17 15.22
CA CYS A 64 -4.10 -1.07 14.32
C CYS A 64 -5.29 -0.11 14.17
N ILE A 65 -4.97 1.15 13.90
CA ILE A 65 -5.93 2.26 13.77
C ILE A 65 -5.64 3.00 12.46
N VAL A 66 -6.63 3.03 11.58
CA VAL A 66 -6.64 3.85 10.37
C VAL A 66 -7.47 5.09 10.63
N ILE A 67 -6.86 6.27 10.52
CA ILE A 67 -7.54 7.56 10.68
C ILE A 67 -7.55 8.28 9.34
N THR A 68 -8.73 8.63 8.83
CA THR A 68 -8.83 9.49 7.65
C THR A 68 -8.92 10.96 8.04
N ARG A 69 -8.38 11.85 7.21
CA ARG A 69 -8.53 13.29 7.36
C ARG A 69 -8.83 13.90 6.00
N GLN A 70 -10.01 14.50 5.85
CA GLN A 70 -10.42 15.16 4.63
C GLN A 70 -9.92 16.60 4.55
N THR A 71 -9.85 17.31 5.69
CA THR A 71 -9.44 18.72 5.73
C THR A 71 -8.31 18.98 6.73
N ARG A 72 -7.55 20.06 6.53
CA ARG A 72 -6.36 20.40 7.33
C ARG A 72 -6.61 20.57 8.84
N THR A 73 -7.86 20.85 9.23
CA THR A 73 -8.22 21.24 10.61
C THR A 73 -9.17 20.26 11.31
N GLU A 74 -9.37 19.06 10.75
CA GLU A 74 -10.43 18.15 11.20
C GLU A 74 -10.21 17.59 12.62
N HIS A 75 -8.95 17.36 13.01
CA HIS A 75 -8.62 16.60 14.22
C HIS A 75 -8.06 17.49 15.33
N SER A 76 -8.64 17.39 16.53
CA SER A 76 -8.10 18.03 17.73
C SER A 76 -6.90 17.24 18.27
N PRO A 77 -5.74 17.86 18.55
CA PRO A 77 -4.59 17.19 19.17
C PRO A 77 -4.95 16.48 20.48
N LYS A 78 -5.86 17.06 21.28
CA LYS A 78 -6.32 16.47 22.54
C LYS A 78 -7.05 15.14 22.31
N GLN A 79 -7.93 15.08 21.32
CA GLN A 79 -8.68 13.86 21.01
C GLN A 79 -7.76 12.77 20.46
N LEU A 80 -6.78 13.17 19.63
CA LEU A 80 -5.81 12.24 19.12
C LEU A 80 -4.95 11.63 20.24
N GLN A 81 -4.51 12.46 21.20
CA GLN A 81 -3.81 11.97 22.40
C GLN A 81 -4.67 10.99 23.19
N GLN A 82 -5.97 11.26 23.37
CA GLN A 82 -6.88 10.33 24.06
C GLN A 82 -6.95 8.95 23.38
N ILE A 83 -6.90 8.91 22.04
CA ILE A 83 -6.86 7.65 21.31
C ILE A 83 -5.52 6.93 21.53
N CYS A 84 -4.40 7.64 21.45
CA CYS A 84 -3.08 7.06 21.73
C CYS A 84 -2.99 6.50 23.17
N ASP A 85 -3.49 7.22 24.16
CA ASP A 85 -3.49 6.80 25.56
C ASP A 85 -4.39 5.56 25.79
N ALA A 86 -5.51 5.47 25.07
CA ALA A 86 -6.44 4.34 25.15
C ALA A 86 -5.92 3.07 24.45
N TYR A 87 -5.03 3.24 23.47
CA TYR A 87 -4.51 2.16 22.62
C TYR A 87 -2.98 2.24 22.48
N PRO A 88 -2.21 2.12 23.59
CA PRO A 88 -0.77 2.34 23.58
C PRO A 88 0.01 1.34 22.71
N ASP A 89 -0.53 0.12 22.53
CA ASP A 89 0.10 -0.94 21.73
C ASP A 89 -0.38 -0.94 20.27
N ALA A 90 -1.36 -0.11 19.92
CA ALA A 90 -1.88 -0.08 18.57
C ALA A 90 -0.97 0.72 17.65
N THR A 91 -0.82 0.25 16.42
CA THR A 91 -0.15 0.98 15.36
C THR A 91 -1.12 1.96 14.69
N LEU A 92 -0.68 3.19 14.41
CA LEU A 92 -1.52 4.22 13.83
C LEU A 92 -1.06 4.57 12.41
N ILE A 93 -2.01 4.78 11.50
CA ILE A 93 -1.78 5.37 10.19
C ILE A 93 -2.81 6.47 9.92
N GLN A 94 -2.36 7.56 9.31
CA GLN A 94 -3.22 8.62 8.80
C GLN A 94 -3.31 8.58 7.27
N ILE A 95 -4.53 8.68 6.75
CA ILE A 95 -4.81 8.79 5.31
C ILE A 95 -5.41 10.17 5.02
N LEU A 96 -4.71 10.94 4.21
CA LEU A 96 -5.05 12.32 3.85
C LEU A 96 -5.88 12.38 2.57
N GLY A 97 -6.99 13.13 2.60
CA GLY A 97 -7.80 13.44 1.44
C GLY A 97 -7.18 14.52 0.54
N SER A 98 -7.82 14.83 -0.58
CA SER A 98 -7.30 15.81 -1.55
C SER A 98 -7.14 17.23 -0.98
N LEU A 99 -7.98 17.67 -0.02
CA LEU A 99 -7.85 19.00 0.58
C LEU A 99 -6.70 19.12 1.59
N CYS A 100 -6.00 18.02 1.85
CA CYS A 100 -4.75 17.98 2.60
C CYS A 100 -3.52 17.95 1.68
N GLU A 101 -3.67 18.05 0.35
CA GLU A 101 -2.53 18.11 -0.57
C GLU A 101 -1.56 19.25 -0.23
N GLY A 102 -0.27 18.93 -0.33
CA GLY A 102 0.83 19.82 0.04
C GLY A 102 1.17 19.83 1.53
N GLU A 103 0.40 19.14 2.38
CA GLU A 103 0.81 18.90 3.75
C GLU A 103 2.00 17.94 3.78
N ARG A 104 3.06 18.35 4.49
CA ARG A 104 4.19 17.47 4.78
C ARG A 104 3.88 16.70 6.07
N PRO A 105 4.09 15.38 6.11
CA PRO A 105 4.08 14.63 7.36
C PRO A 105 4.97 15.34 8.38
N ARG A 106 4.43 15.58 9.57
CA ARG A 106 5.20 16.19 10.67
C ARG A 106 5.75 15.05 11.52
N ASN A 107 7.07 15.04 11.73
CA ASN A 107 7.72 14.07 12.61
C ASN A 107 7.24 14.14 14.07
N THR A 108 6.52 15.20 14.44
CA THR A 108 5.99 15.43 15.78
C THR A 108 4.59 14.89 16.00
N ASP A 109 3.90 14.46 14.94
CA ASP A 109 2.55 13.92 15.05
C ASP A 109 2.63 12.43 15.42
N PRO A 110 1.64 11.87 16.15
CA PRO A 110 1.69 10.48 16.63
C PRO A 110 1.65 9.45 15.50
N PHE A 111 1.41 9.88 14.26
CA PHE A 111 1.49 9.06 13.07
C PHE A 111 2.94 8.84 12.60
N GLY A 112 3.89 9.69 13.02
CA GLY A 112 5.29 9.63 12.57
C GLY A 112 5.39 9.53 11.03
N PRO A 113 6.09 8.52 10.48
CA PRO A 113 6.19 8.31 9.04
C PRO A 113 4.93 7.71 8.40
N HIS A 114 3.92 7.34 9.17
CA HIS A 114 2.70 6.66 8.72
C HIS A 114 1.59 7.65 8.36
N THR A 115 1.93 8.65 7.56
CA THR A 115 0.96 9.57 6.94
C THR A 115 1.06 9.44 5.43
N ILE A 116 -0.03 9.01 4.80
CA ILE A 116 -0.10 8.80 3.35
C ILE A 116 -1.27 9.55 2.75
N TYR A 117 -1.20 9.87 1.46
CA TYR A 117 -2.35 10.39 0.73
C TYR A 117 -3.30 9.24 0.34
N TRP A 118 -4.59 9.56 0.21
CA TRP A 118 -5.63 8.60 -0.16
C TRP A 118 -5.24 7.82 -1.41
N TYR A 119 -4.69 8.47 -2.44
CA TYR A 119 -4.31 7.80 -3.68
C TYR A 119 -3.18 6.78 -3.50
N GLN A 120 -2.40 6.82 -2.42
CA GLN A 120 -1.27 5.93 -2.13
C GLN A 120 -1.67 4.68 -1.32
N TRP A 121 -2.93 4.55 -0.90
CA TRP A 121 -3.34 3.52 0.06
C TRP A 121 -2.93 2.10 -0.37
N ASN A 122 -3.07 1.75 -1.64
CA ASN A 122 -2.78 0.40 -2.15
C ASN A 122 -1.29 0.07 -2.21
N GLN A 123 -0.41 1.06 -2.04
CA GLN A 123 1.05 0.90 -2.03
C GLN A 123 1.59 0.65 -0.62
N PHE A 124 0.87 1.12 0.39
CA PHE A 124 1.34 1.16 1.77
C PHE A 124 0.44 0.41 2.73
N LEU A 125 -0.87 0.61 2.64
CA LEU A 125 -1.83 0.13 3.64
C LEU A 125 -1.88 -1.40 3.69
N THR A 126 -1.82 -2.08 2.54
CA THR A 126 -1.88 -3.55 2.50
C THR A 126 -0.73 -4.20 3.27
N SER A 127 0.51 -3.81 2.98
CA SER A 127 1.69 -4.35 3.66
C SER A 127 1.74 -3.91 5.12
N TRP A 128 1.34 -2.67 5.41
CA TRP A 128 1.24 -2.17 6.78
C TRP A 128 0.23 -2.97 7.60
N LEU A 129 -1.00 -3.18 7.12
CA LEU A 129 -2.01 -3.97 7.81
C LEU A 129 -1.58 -5.43 8.02
N ALA A 130 -0.87 -6.01 7.06
CA ALA A 130 -0.34 -7.37 7.18
C ALA A 130 0.72 -7.45 8.30
N ASN A 131 1.64 -6.49 8.34
CA ASN A 131 2.66 -6.40 9.39
C ASN A 131 2.06 -6.17 10.78
N CYS A 132 0.93 -5.47 10.86
CA CYS A 132 0.19 -5.26 12.10
C CYS A 132 -0.66 -6.48 12.50
N GLY A 133 -0.68 -7.55 11.71
CA GLY A 133 -1.52 -8.72 11.95
C GLY A 133 -3.02 -8.45 11.82
N ALA A 134 -3.40 -7.38 11.13
CA ALA A 134 -4.79 -6.96 10.97
C ALA A 134 -5.48 -7.60 9.75
N ILE A 135 -4.68 -8.07 8.79
CA ILE A 135 -5.10 -8.82 7.62
C ILE A 135 -4.15 -9.99 7.39
N GLN A 136 -4.65 -11.05 6.75
CA GLN A 136 -3.80 -12.13 6.24
C GLN A 136 -3.56 -11.91 4.75
N THR A 137 -2.30 -11.82 4.34
CA THR A 137 -1.95 -11.73 2.91
C THR A 137 -1.93 -13.11 2.29
N THR A 138 -3.08 -13.55 1.76
CA THR A 138 -3.15 -14.75 0.91
C THR A 138 -2.87 -14.38 -0.55
N ASP A 139 -1.68 -13.85 -0.83
CA ASP A 139 -1.31 -13.56 -2.21
C ASP A 139 -0.81 -14.85 -2.87
N SER A 140 -1.73 -15.54 -3.54
CA SER A 140 -1.47 -16.80 -4.26
C SER A 140 -0.89 -16.59 -5.66
N ARG A 141 -0.55 -15.35 -6.01
CA ARG A 141 0.01 -15.00 -7.31
C ARG A 141 1.38 -15.67 -7.51
N SER A 142 1.56 -16.25 -8.70
CA SER A 142 2.83 -16.83 -9.10
C SER A 142 3.88 -15.74 -9.27
N VAL A 143 5.13 -16.07 -8.96
CA VAL A 143 6.28 -15.19 -9.23
C VAL A 143 6.35 -14.92 -10.74
N ALA A 144 6.34 -13.63 -11.10
CA ALA A 144 6.55 -13.18 -12.46
C ALA A 144 7.99 -13.49 -12.90
N ARG A 145 8.15 -14.03 -14.10
CA ARG A 145 9.45 -14.34 -14.69
C ARG A 145 9.89 -13.28 -15.69
N SER A 146 8.95 -12.48 -16.15
CA SER A 146 9.15 -11.49 -17.21
C SER A 146 8.34 -10.22 -16.96
N VAL A 147 8.99 -9.07 -17.16
CA VAL A 147 8.38 -7.73 -17.05
C VAL A 147 8.68 -6.94 -18.32
N ALA A 148 7.63 -6.38 -18.93
CA ALA A 148 7.77 -5.37 -19.98
C ALA A 148 7.58 -3.97 -19.40
N ILE A 149 8.51 -3.07 -19.68
CA ILE A 149 8.51 -1.68 -19.24
C ILE A 149 8.18 -0.81 -20.45
N VAL A 150 7.04 -0.12 -20.38
CA VAL A 150 6.57 0.79 -21.43
C VAL A 150 6.88 2.21 -20.99
N ALA A 151 7.98 2.78 -21.50
CA ALA A 151 8.45 4.11 -21.12
C ALA A 151 9.04 4.88 -22.31
N GLU A 152 9.07 6.22 -22.22
CA GLU A 152 9.41 7.07 -23.36
C GLU A 152 10.89 6.96 -23.71
N SER A 153 11.78 6.84 -22.73
CA SER A 153 13.22 6.76 -22.93
C SER A 153 13.81 5.60 -22.15
N MET A 154 14.99 5.17 -22.61
CA MET A 154 15.80 4.21 -21.84
C MET A 154 16.13 4.77 -20.45
N SER A 155 16.39 6.07 -20.32
CA SER A 155 16.69 6.69 -19.01
C SER A 155 15.56 6.55 -17.98
N SER A 156 14.30 6.47 -18.41
CA SER A 156 13.17 6.19 -17.51
C SER A 156 12.98 4.71 -17.23
N ALA A 157 13.34 3.85 -18.19
CA ALA A 157 13.18 2.39 -18.09
C ALA A 157 14.34 1.70 -17.36
N ASP A 158 15.55 2.20 -17.49
CA ASP A 158 16.79 1.57 -17.02
C ASP A 158 16.76 1.28 -15.50
N PRO A 159 16.35 2.22 -14.62
CA PRO A 159 16.22 1.91 -13.19
C PRO A 159 15.16 0.84 -12.89
N LEU A 160 14.13 0.74 -13.72
CA LEU A 160 13.08 -0.26 -13.58
C LEU A 160 13.56 -1.64 -14.06
N MET A 161 14.36 -1.68 -15.12
CA MET A 161 14.99 -2.90 -15.62
C MET A 161 15.96 -3.45 -14.58
N ASP A 162 16.81 -2.60 -13.99
CA ASP A 162 17.72 -2.97 -12.91
C ASP A 162 16.96 -3.53 -11.70
N LEU A 163 15.84 -2.89 -11.34
CA LEU A 163 15.02 -3.35 -10.24
C LEU A 163 14.41 -4.74 -10.49
N ALA A 164 13.87 -5.00 -11.69
CA ALA A 164 13.38 -6.33 -12.05
C ALA A 164 14.52 -7.36 -12.08
N ALA A 165 15.68 -7.00 -12.62
CA ALA A 165 16.87 -7.85 -12.65
C ALA A 165 17.37 -8.20 -11.24
N SER A 166 17.24 -7.28 -10.27
CA SER A 166 17.66 -7.49 -8.88
C SER A 166 16.96 -8.67 -8.17
N VAL A 167 15.77 -9.05 -8.65
CA VAL A 167 14.99 -10.21 -8.17
C VAL A 167 14.95 -11.35 -9.20
N GLY A 168 15.90 -11.37 -10.14
CA GLY A 168 16.06 -12.44 -11.13
C GLY A 168 15.00 -12.47 -12.22
N THR A 169 14.31 -11.36 -12.46
CA THR A 169 13.22 -11.27 -13.45
C THR A 169 13.72 -10.69 -14.76
N ALA A 170 13.36 -11.34 -15.88
CA ALA A 170 13.75 -10.85 -17.19
C ALA A 170 13.02 -9.55 -17.51
N ALA A 171 13.75 -8.48 -17.83
CA ALA A 171 13.19 -7.17 -18.11
C ALA A 171 13.34 -6.81 -19.59
N TYR A 172 12.32 -6.19 -20.15
CA TYR A 172 12.34 -5.69 -21.53
C TYR A 172 11.75 -4.28 -21.61
N TRP A 173 12.44 -3.36 -22.25
CA TRP A 173 11.93 -2.01 -22.48
C TRP A 173 11.39 -1.84 -23.90
N CYS A 174 10.25 -1.16 -24.03
CA CYS A 174 9.78 -0.63 -25.29
C CYS A 174 9.12 0.74 -25.16
N ARG A 175 9.20 1.54 -26.22
CA ARG A 175 8.49 2.82 -26.33
C ARG A 175 7.09 2.66 -26.90
N THR A 176 6.97 1.87 -27.97
CA THR A 176 5.70 1.62 -28.65
C THR A 176 5.40 0.13 -28.52
N PRO A 177 4.55 -0.26 -27.57
CA PRO A 177 4.18 -1.64 -27.44
C PRO A 177 3.50 -2.15 -28.71
N SER A 178 3.85 -3.35 -29.12
CA SER A 178 3.14 -4.05 -30.17
C SER A 178 3.10 -5.53 -29.84
N ALA A 179 2.05 -6.18 -30.32
CA ALA A 179 1.89 -7.62 -30.14
C ALA A 179 3.06 -8.39 -30.75
N HIS A 180 3.89 -7.85 -31.64
CA HIS A 180 5.04 -8.60 -32.19
C HIS A 180 6.27 -8.52 -31.30
N VAL A 181 6.40 -7.44 -30.54
CA VAL A 181 7.59 -7.09 -29.77
C VAL A 181 7.43 -7.48 -28.30
N ALA A 182 6.21 -7.36 -27.77
CA ALA A 182 5.91 -7.66 -26.38
C ALA A 182 4.83 -8.76 -26.28
N ARG A 183 5.23 -10.04 -26.16
CA ARG A 183 4.32 -11.19 -25.94
C ARG A 183 4.73 -11.97 -24.71
N ASN A 184 3.76 -12.65 -24.09
CA ASN A 184 4.00 -13.59 -22.98
C ASN A 184 4.76 -12.97 -21.80
N PHE A 185 4.52 -11.69 -21.53
CA PHE A 185 5.01 -11.07 -20.30
C PHE A 185 4.03 -11.36 -19.17
N ASP A 186 4.56 -11.66 -17.99
CA ASP A 186 3.74 -11.89 -16.79
C ASP A 186 3.23 -10.55 -16.25
N VAL A 187 4.05 -9.50 -16.36
CA VAL A 187 3.75 -8.15 -15.86
C VAL A 187 4.13 -7.09 -16.88
N ILE A 188 3.34 -6.04 -16.98
CA ILE A 188 3.62 -4.86 -17.79
C ILE A 188 3.57 -3.62 -16.91
N TRP A 189 4.67 -2.88 -16.87
CA TRP A 189 4.78 -1.60 -16.19
C TRP A 189 4.64 -0.46 -17.19
N TRP A 190 3.54 0.27 -17.09
CA TRP A 190 3.23 1.44 -17.89
C TRP A 190 3.73 2.71 -17.19
N ASP A 191 4.71 3.37 -17.79
CA ASP A 191 5.17 4.67 -17.34
C ASP A 191 4.31 5.79 -17.96
N ASP A 192 3.94 6.79 -17.17
CA ASP A 192 3.12 7.92 -17.63
C ASP A 192 3.79 8.82 -18.68
N SER A 193 5.11 8.72 -18.89
CA SER A 193 5.79 9.36 -20.03
C SER A 193 5.21 8.90 -21.39
N VAL A 194 4.80 7.63 -21.50
CA VAL A 194 4.13 7.08 -22.70
C VAL A 194 2.63 6.90 -22.46
N ALA A 195 2.26 6.42 -21.29
CA ALA A 195 0.90 6.02 -20.95
C ALA A 195 0.22 7.05 -20.05
N ARG A 196 0.10 8.30 -20.52
CA ARG A 196 -0.63 9.36 -19.82
C ARG A 196 -2.06 8.93 -19.49
N ALA A 197 -2.64 9.56 -18.47
CA ALA A 197 -4.03 9.41 -18.09
C ALA A 197 -4.95 9.51 -19.32
N ALA A 198 -5.89 8.58 -19.43
CA ALA A 198 -6.73 8.42 -20.60
C ALA A 198 -8.07 7.78 -20.22
N SER A 199 -9.02 7.77 -21.17
CA SER A 199 -10.30 7.12 -20.98
C SER A 199 -10.17 5.60 -20.92
N THR A 200 -11.20 4.94 -20.39
CA THR A 200 -11.29 3.46 -20.31
C THR A 200 -11.04 2.79 -21.66
N ALA A 201 -11.66 3.28 -22.74
CA ALA A 201 -11.49 2.70 -24.08
C ALA A 201 -10.04 2.79 -24.61
N VAL A 202 -9.31 3.85 -24.23
CA VAL A 202 -7.90 4.00 -24.61
C VAL A 202 -7.03 3.02 -23.84
N TRP A 203 -7.29 2.82 -22.54
CA TRP A 203 -6.59 1.81 -21.74
C TRP A 203 -6.82 0.38 -22.24
N GLN A 204 -8.07 0.03 -22.56
CA GLN A 204 -8.41 -1.27 -23.15
C GLN A 204 -7.60 -1.51 -24.42
N ARG A 205 -7.57 -0.54 -25.34
CA ARG A 205 -6.80 -0.64 -26.58
C ARG A 205 -5.29 -0.78 -26.32
N ARG A 206 -4.74 -0.05 -25.35
CA ARG A 206 -3.31 -0.18 -24.96
C ARG A 206 -3.00 -1.60 -24.50
N ILE A 207 -3.84 -2.16 -23.64
CA ILE A 207 -3.70 -3.51 -23.12
C ILE A 207 -3.83 -4.56 -24.23
N GLU A 208 -4.87 -4.46 -25.06
CA GLU A 208 -5.08 -5.35 -26.22
C GLU A 208 -3.91 -5.35 -27.22
N THR A 209 -3.17 -4.24 -27.29
CA THR A 209 -2.00 -4.13 -28.17
C THR A 209 -0.83 -5.00 -27.70
N ILE A 210 -0.72 -5.31 -26.40
CA ILE A 210 0.37 -6.13 -25.84
C ILE A 210 -0.10 -7.53 -25.49
N THR A 211 -1.31 -7.66 -24.93
CA THR A 211 -1.80 -8.92 -24.43
C THR A 211 -2.00 -9.88 -25.60
N SER A 212 -1.08 -10.83 -25.73
CA SER A 212 -1.20 -11.93 -26.66
C SER A 212 -2.46 -12.73 -26.33
N ARG A 213 -3.03 -13.45 -27.31
CA ARG A 213 -4.09 -14.46 -27.08
C ARG A 213 -3.61 -15.67 -26.25
N SER A 214 -2.56 -15.51 -25.46
CA SER A 214 -2.08 -16.50 -24.51
C SER A 214 -3.12 -16.69 -23.41
N ASN A 215 -3.28 -17.92 -22.96
CA ASN A 215 -4.18 -18.26 -21.85
C ASN A 215 -3.63 -17.82 -20.48
N HIS A 216 -2.46 -17.19 -20.44
CA HIS A 216 -1.85 -16.70 -19.21
C HIS A 216 -2.31 -15.26 -18.92
N PRO A 217 -2.81 -14.97 -17.72
CA PRO A 217 -3.16 -13.60 -17.33
C PRO A 217 -1.89 -12.76 -17.22
N THR A 218 -1.88 -11.60 -17.89
CA THR A 218 -0.82 -10.60 -17.75
C THR A 218 -1.29 -9.51 -16.79
N HIS A 219 -0.46 -9.17 -15.81
CA HIS A 219 -0.75 -8.09 -14.88
C HIS A 219 -0.26 -6.74 -15.40
N HIS A 220 -1.10 -5.72 -15.29
CA HIS A 220 -0.79 -4.37 -15.75
C HIS A 220 -0.69 -3.40 -14.58
N VAL A 221 0.47 -2.76 -14.47
CA VAL A 221 0.80 -1.76 -13.45
C VAL A 221 0.95 -0.41 -14.14
N TRP A 222 0.23 0.61 -13.69
CA TRP A 222 0.38 1.97 -14.19
C TRP A 222 1.06 2.87 -13.16
N MET A 223 2.18 3.46 -13.53
CA MET A 223 2.97 4.37 -12.71
C MET A 223 2.75 5.81 -13.17
N THR A 224 2.22 6.66 -12.31
CA THR A 224 1.86 8.03 -12.70
C THR A 224 2.01 9.07 -11.57
N HIS A 225 2.14 10.34 -11.93
CA HIS A 225 2.09 11.45 -10.98
C HIS A 225 0.65 11.87 -10.67
N CYS A 226 0.23 11.77 -9.40
CA CYS A 226 -1.02 12.34 -8.85
C CYS A 226 -2.25 12.19 -9.77
N PRO A 227 -2.72 10.95 -10.02
CA PRO A 227 -3.88 10.72 -10.88
C PRO A 227 -5.14 11.21 -10.18
N ARG A 228 -6.03 11.85 -10.94
CA ARG A 228 -7.34 12.22 -10.41
C ARG A 228 -8.17 10.95 -10.17
N ALA A 229 -9.19 11.05 -9.33
CA ALA A 229 -10.11 9.93 -9.06
C ALA A 229 -10.71 9.33 -10.34
N GLN A 230 -11.09 10.19 -11.30
CA GLN A 230 -11.61 9.75 -12.60
C GLN A 230 -10.56 9.01 -13.45
N ASP A 231 -9.29 9.40 -13.40
CA ASP A 231 -8.22 8.79 -14.18
C ASP A 231 -7.90 7.39 -13.64
N ARG A 232 -7.87 7.27 -12.29
CA ARG A 232 -7.76 5.98 -11.61
C ARG A 232 -8.90 5.05 -11.98
N GLN A 233 -10.14 5.52 -11.92
CA GLN A 233 -11.30 4.70 -12.30
C GLN A 233 -11.26 4.29 -13.77
N ALA A 234 -10.86 5.20 -14.65
CA ALA A 234 -10.74 4.92 -16.08
C ALA A 234 -9.69 3.85 -16.37
N ALA A 235 -8.53 3.92 -15.71
CA ALA A 235 -7.45 2.94 -15.80
C ALA A 235 -7.88 1.56 -15.29
N LEU A 236 -8.48 1.49 -14.09
CA LEU A 236 -8.95 0.24 -13.50
C LEU A 236 -10.00 -0.46 -14.38
N ARG A 237 -11.02 0.29 -14.84
CA ARG A 237 -12.01 -0.24 -15.80
C ARG A 237 -11.39 -0.59 -17.15
N GLY A 238 -10.25 0.03 -17.45
CA GLY A 238 -9.46 -0.19 -18.64
C GLY A 238 -8.66 -1.49 -18.63
N GLY A 239 -8.55 -2.16 -17.47
CA GLY A 239 -7.77 -3.38 -17.27
C GLY A 239 -6.43 -3.18 -16.56
N ILE A 240 -6.14 -1.98 -16.04
CA ILE A 240 -5.00 -1.80 -15.13
C ILE A 240 -5.33 -2.47 -13.79
N ASP A 241 -4.46 -3.36 -13.33
CA ASP A 241 -4.63 -4.05 -12.03
C ASP A 241 -4.16 -3.18 -10.88
N ILE A 242 -3.00 -2.52 -11.05
CA ILE A 242 -2.33 -1.79 -9.98
C ILE A 242 -1.98 -0.39 -10.47
N LEU A 243 -2.32 0.61 -9.66
CA LEU A 243 -1.86 1.98 -9.86
C LEU A 243 -0.79 2.32 -8.81
N LEU A 244 0.36 2.80 -9.27
CA LEU A 244 1.46 3.29 -8.44
C LEU A 244 1.65 4.79 -8.68
N ASN A 245 1.90 5.53 -7.60
CA ASN A 245 2.03 6.98 -7.65
C ASN A 245 3.49 7.34 -7.52
N LYS A 246 4.01 8.17 -8.42
CA LYS A 246 5.38 8.68 -8.33
C LYS A 246 5.44 9.83 -7.31
N PRO A 247 6.40 9.82 -6.36
CA PRO A 247 7.36 8.76 -6.08
C PRO A 247 6.69 7.55 -5.39
N TYR A 248 7.00 6.34 -5.86
CA TYR A 248 6.52 5.09 -5.28
C TYR A 248 7.62 4.41 -4.47
N ARG A 249 7.21 3.51 -3.58
CA ARG A 249 8.13 2.62 -2.87
C ARG A 249 8.62 1.51 -3.80
N ILE A 250 9.91 1.21 -3.73
CA ILE A 250 10.51 0.11 -4.52
C ILE A 250 9.81 -1.21 -4.19
N GLU A 251 9.47 -1.44 -2.92
CA GLU A 251 8.81 -2.66 -2.47
C GLU A 251 7.44 -2.86 -3.14
N SER A 252 6.68 -1.77 -3.35
CA SER A 252 5.37 -1.86 -4.02
C SER A 252 5.49 -2.34 -5.46
N LEU A 253 6.60 -2.03 -6.13
CA LEU A 253 6.86 -2.49 -7.49
C LEU A 253 7.37 -3.93 -7.49
N LEU A 254 8.28 -4.28 -6.57
CA LEU A 254 8.77 -5.66 -6.41
C LEU A 254 7.65 -6.64 -6.07
N GLN A 255 6.65 -6.24 -5.28
CA GLN A 255 5.46 -7.04 -4.98
C GLN A 255 4.65 -7.41 -6.24
N THR A 256 4.78 -6.65 -7.33
CA THR A 256 4.14 -7.00 -8.61
C THR A 256 4.85 -8.16 -9.32
N ILE A 257 6.12 -8.41 -8.98
CA ILE A 257 6.94 -9.49 -9.51
C ILE A 257 6.93 -10.70 -8.57
N CYS A 258 7.23 -10.46 -7.29
CA CYS A 258 7.36 -11.49 -6.28
C CYS A 258 6.46 -11.15 -5.08
N PRO A 259 5.19 -11.59 -5.10
CA PRO A 259 4.22 -11.27 -4.05
C PRO A 259 4.62 -11.80 -2.66
N GLN A 260 5.47 -12.83 -2.63
CA GLN A 260 5.84 -13.56 -1.43
C GLN A 260 7.14 -13.11 -0.77
N GLN A 261 7.81 -12.06 -1.26
CA GLN A 261 9.02 -11.60 -0.56
C GLN A 261 8.63 -11.10 0.84
N PRO A 262 9.04 -11.80 1.92
CA PRO A 262 8.96 -11.23 3.25
C PRO A 262 9.81 -9.97 3.22
N GLN A 263 9.38 -8.91 3.89
CA GLN A 263 10.23 -7.74 4.09
C GLN A 263 11.52 -8.20 4.80
N CYS A 264 12.57 -8.46 4.02
CA CYS A 264 13.90 -8.74 4.52
C CYS A 264 14.37 -7.43 5.14
N ASP A 265 14.45 -7.41 6.47
CA ASP A 265 15.09 -6.40 7.30
C ASP A 265 14.44 -5.00 7.39
N GLN A 266 13.35 -4.90 8.18
CA GLN A 266 13.05 -3.66 8.94
C GLN A 266 13.64 -3.66 10.37
N ALA A 267 14.51 -4.62 10.69
CA ALA A 267 15.16 -4.71 12.01
C ALA A 267 16.09 -3.52 12.35
N ALA A 268 16.34 -2.58 11.42
CA ALA A 268 17.21 -1.43 11.61
C ALA A 268 16.48 -0.10 11.90
N SER A 269 15.16 -0.09 12.10
CA SER A 269 14.41 1.16 12.33
C SER A 269 13.27 1.01 13.34
N GLN A 270 13.56 0.44 14.52
CA GLN A 270 12.80 0.85 15.70
C GLN A 270 13.39 2.18 16.19
N PRO A 271 12.70 3.32 16.05
CA PRO A 271 13.04 4.47 16.88
C PRO A 271 12.78 4.04 18.32
N ASN A 272 13.82 4.08 19.16
CA ASN A 272 13.69 3.95 20.61
C ASN A 272 12.43 4.68 21.06
N ALA A 273 11.53 3.99 21.75
CA ALA A 273 10.39 4.59 22.42
C ALA A 273 10.91 5.70 23.34
N HIS A 274 10.90 6.93 22.84
CA HIS A 274 11.13 8.10 23.66
C HIS A 274 9.91 8.21 24.56
N SER A 275 10.06 7.66 25.76
CA SER A 275 9.25 7.99 26.93
C SER A 275 9.15 9.52 26.99
N PHE A 276 7.96 10.04 26.70
CA PHE A 276 7.62 11.43 26.94
C PHE A 276 7.59 11.62 28.46
N ALA A 277 8.72 12.05 29.03
CA ALA A 277 8.75 12.53 30.38
C ALA A 277 7.90 13.81 30.47
N PRO A 278 6.98 13.93 31.45
CA PRO A 278 6.15 15.12 31.59
C PRO A 278 7.03 16.33 31.94
N VAL A 279 6.95 17.38 31.12
CA VAL A 279 7.52 18.69 31.43
C VAL A 279 6.80 19.24 32.66
N ARG A 280 7.47 19.24 33.82
CA ARG A 280 7.01 19.97 35.00
C ARG A 280 7.09 21.45 34.69
N ALA A 281 5.92 22.11 34.64
CA ALA A 281 5.85 23.56 34.69
C ALA A 281 6.37 24.05 36.05
N ALA A 282 7.28 25.01 36.02
CA ALA A 282 7.73 25.78 37.17
C ALA A 282 6.83 27.00 37.39
#